data_AF-A0A1G7BU78-F1
#
_entry.id   AF-A0A1G7BU78-F1
#
_cell.length_a   1.000
_cell.length_b   1.000
_cell.length_c   1.000
_cell.angle_alpha   90.00
_cell.angle_beta   90.00
_cell.angle_gamma   90.00
#
_symmetry.space_group_name_H-M   'P 1'
#
loop_
_entity.id
_entity.type
_entity.pdbx_description
1 polymer ?
#
loop_
_entity_poly.entity_id
_entity_poly.type
_entity_poly.pdbx_seq_one_letter_code
_entity_poly.pdbx_strand_id
1 'polypeptide(L)'
;MRRGGSAPCPAATRTTMTVDYPTLARTVAALTEGEDDAVALMATLACEIHHSDDRFDWTGFYRVTAPGLLKIGPYQGGHGCLVIPFSRGVCGACARSGETQLVPDVEAFPGHIACASSTRSELVLPVRDRSGAIIAVLDIDSDLPDAFTEADATALQDILDATFAR
;
A
#
# COMPACT_ATOMS: atom_id res chain seq x y z
N MET A 1 8.87 -52.05 -25.09
CA MET A 1 8.86 -50.69 -24.49
C MET A 1 7.53 -50.02 -24.81
N ARG A 2 6.86 -49.41 -23.83
CA ARG A 2 5.80 -48.41 -24.02
C ARG A 2 6.01 -47.34 -22.93
N ARG A 3 6.15 -46.07 -23.30
CA ARG A 3 6.14 -44.96 -22.34
C ARG A 3 4.70 -44.45 -22.25
N GLY A 4 4.12 -44.45 -21.06
CA GLY A 4 2.84 -43.79 -20.82
C GLY A 4 3.05 -42.27 -20.74
N GLY A 5 2.25 -41.49 -21.47
CA GLY A 5 2.17 -40.05 -21.27
C GLY A 5 1.21 -39.74 -20.13
N SER A 6 1.69 -39.09 -19.07
CA SER A 6 0.81 -38.47 -18.07
C SER A 6 0.15 -37.23 -18.67
N ALA A 7 -1.17 -37.16 -18.65
CA ALA A 7 -1.88 -35.91 -18.93
C ALA A 7 -1.49 -34.86 -17.87
N PRO A 8 -1.37 -33.57 -18.22
CA PRO A 8 -1.16 -32.51 -17.23
C PRO A 8 -2.37 -32.43 -16.29
N CYS A 9 -2.10 -32.25 -14.99
CA CYS A 9 -3.15 -31.97 -14.02
C CYS A 9 -3.79 -30.60 -14.35
N PRO A 10 -5.12 -30.45 -14.35
CA PRO A 10 -5.72 -29.13 -14.50
C PRO A 10 -5.27 -28.22 -13.35
N ALA A 11 -4.76 -27.04 -13.70
CA ALA A 11 -4.45 -26.03 -12.70
C ALA A 11 -5.75 -25.65 -11.97
N ALA A 12 -5.74 -25.72 -10.63
CA ALA A 12 -6.88 -25.28 -9.85
C ALA A 12 -7.08 -23.77 -10.04
N THR A 13 -8.29 -23.35 -10.39
CA THR A 13 -8.65 -21.93 -10.44
C THR A 13 -8.54 -21.37 -9.03
N ARG A 14 -7.41 -20.73 -8.72
CA ARG A 14 -7.16 -20.08 -7.42
C ARG A 14 -8.08 -18.87 -7.35
N THR A 15 -9.16 -18.98 -6.57
CA THR A 15 -9.99 -17.81 -6.23
C THR A 15 -9.09 -16.76 -5.60
N THR A 16 -9.03 -15.58 -6.19
CA THR A 16 -8.25 -14.46 -5.64
C THR A 16 -8.84 -14.04 -4.31
N MET A 17 -7.98 -13.89 -3.31
CA MET A 17 -8.38 -13.31 -2.02
C MET A 17 -8.68 -11.81 -2.21
N THR A 18 -9.70 -11.32 -1.52
CA THR A 18 -10.07 -9.89 -1.52
C THR A 18 -10.42 -9.48 -0.10
N VAL A 19 -10.00 -8.29 0.30
CA VAL A 19 -10.02 -7.83 1.69
C VAL A 19 -11.44 -7.62 2.26
N ASP A 20 -11.65 -8.13 3.47
CA ASP A 20 -12.78 -7.75 4.34
C ASP A 20 -12.33 -6.61 5.27
N TYR A 21 -12.53 -5.37 4.82
CA TYR A 21 -12.09 -4.17 5.56
C TYR A 21 -12.63 -4.09 7.00
N PRO A 22 -13.92 -4.33 7.28
CA PRO A 22 -14.41 -4.46 8.65
C PRO A 22 -13.62 -5.46 9.52
N THR A 23 -13.12 -6.57 8.95
CA THR A 23 -12.29 -7.53 9.68
C THR A 23 -10.85 -7.05 9.81
N LEU A 24 -10.23 -6.56 8.74
CA LEU A 24 -8.88 -5.97 8.78
C LEU A 24 -8.78 -4.85 9.83
N ALA A 25 -9.75 -3.93 9.87
CA ALA A 25 -9.80 -2.84 10.83
C ALA A 25 -9.83 -3.33 12.29
N ARG A 26 -10.58 -4.40 12.59
CA ARG A 26 -10.61 -5.00 13.94
C ARG A 26 -9.29 -5.69 14.29
N THR A 27 -8.66 -6.37 13.34
CA THR A 27 -7.35 -7.00 13.53
C THR A 27 -6.27 -5.94 13.80
N VAL A 28 -6.19 -4.90 12.98
CA VAL A 28 -5.24 -3.79 13.16
C VAL A 28 -5.47 -3.05 14.48
N ALA A 29 -6.71 -2.75 14.84
CA ALA A 29 -7.01 -2.11 16.13
C ALA A 29 -6.57 -2.94 17.34
N ALA A 30 -6.75 -4.27 17.29
CA ALA A 30 -6.33 -5.18 18.36
C ALA A 30 -4.80 -5.39 18.42
N LEU A 31 -4.13 -5.47 17.26
CA LEU A 31 -2.68 -5.63 17.18
C LEU A 31 -1.90 -4.35 17.55
N THR A 32 -2.56 -3.19 17.49
CA THR A 32 -1.94 -1.88 17.78
C THR A 32 -2.43 -1.25 19.09
N GLU A 33 -3.19 -1.97 19.92
CA GLU A 33 -3.72 -1.45 21.18
C GLU A 33 -2.57 -1.08 22.15
N GLY A 34 -2.54 0.18 22.60
CA GLY A 34 -1.55 0.67 23.58
C GLY A 34 -0.14 0.97 23.05
N GLU A 35 0.14 0.69 21.77
CA GLU A 35 1.42 1.01 21.12
C GLU A 35 1.54 2.51 20.76
N ASP A 36 2.76 3.06 20.74
CA ASP A 36 3.02 4.44 20.27
C ASP A 36 4.26 4.62 19.37
N ASP A 37 5.09 3.58 19.16
CA ASP A 37 6.16 3.64 18.16
C ASP A 37 5.62 3.58 16.73
N ALA A 38 5.78 4.68 16.00
CA ALA A 38 5.27 4.80 14.63
C ALA A 38 5.90 3.80 13.63
N VAL A 39 7.08 3.23 13.90
CA VAL A 39 7.70 2.22 13.03
C VAL A 39 7.11 0.84 13.30
N ALA A 40 6.82 0.49 14.56
CA ALA A 40 6.06 -0.71 14.93
C ALA A 40 4.66 -0.68 14.30
N LEU A 41 3.93 0.44 14.43
CA LEU A 41 2.62 0.63 13.80
C LEU A 41 2.69 0.46 12.28
N MET A 42 3.62 1.15 11.59
CA MET A 42 3.79 1.02 10.14
C MET A 42 4.18 -0.40 9.71
N ALA A 43 4.98 -1.12 10.49
CA ALA A 43 5.35 -2.50 10.18
C ALA A 43 4.16 -3.47 10.30
N THR A 44 3.36 -3.32 11.36
CA THR A 44 2.12 -4.10 11.56
C THR A 44 1.12 -3.82 10.45
N LEU A 45 0.82 -2.55 10.13
CA LEU A 45 -0.14 -2.22 9.07
C LEU A 45 0.34 -2.68 7.69
N ALA A 46 1.62 -2.51 7.36
CA ALA A 46 2.15 -3.01 6.08
C ALA A 46 2.04 -4.54 5.97
N CYS A 47 2.21 -5.27 7.07
CA CYS A 47 2.00 -6.72 7.12
C CYS A 47 0.52 -7.10 6.91
N GLU A 48 -0.39 -6.55 7.70
CA GLU A 48 -1.81 -6.94 7.67
C GLU A 48 -2.53 -6.49 6.40
N ILE A 49 -2.19 -5.30 5.85
CA ILE A 49 -2.78 -4.81 4.60
C ILE A 49 -2.32 -5.67 3.42
N HIS A 50 -1.00 -5.91 3.26
CA HIS A 50 -0.45 -6.69 2.15
C HIS A 50 -1.05 -8.10 2.06
N HIS A 51 -1.17 -8.80 3.19
CA HIS A 51 -1.69 -10.16 3.23
C HIS A 51 -3.24 -10.23 3.27
N SER A 52 -3.94 -9.11 3.05
CA SER A 52 -5.41 -9.08 3.05
C SER A 52 -6.05 -9.19 1.66
N ASP A 53 -5.30 -8.95 0.58
CA ASP A 53 -5.83 -8.92 -0.79
C ASP A 53 -4.80 -9.41 -1.83
N ASP A 54 -5.20 -10.30 -2.75
CA ASP A 54 -4.32 -10.81 -3.81
C ASP A 54 -3.96 -9.72 -4.86
N ARG A 55 -4.56 -8.51 -4.80
CA ARG A 55 -4.22 -7.36 -5.67
C ARG A 55 -2.97 -6.59 -5.25
N PHE A 56 -2.50 -6.71 -4.00
CA PHE A 56 -1.55 -5.75 -3.42
C PHE A 56 -0.09 -6.21 -3.56
N ASP A 57 0.49 -6.12 -4.76
CA ASP A 57 1.84 -6.63 -5.08
C ASP A 57 2.98 -5.89 -4.34
N TRP A 58 2.77 -4.62 -3.97
CA TRP A 58 3.60 -3.88 -3.01
C TRP A 58 2.72 -3.21 -1.97
N THR A 59 3.21 -3.04 -0.74
CA THR A 59 2.48 -2.32 0.32
C THR A 59 3.47 -1.78 1.33
N GLY A 60 3.50 -0.48 1.58
CA GLY A 60 4.46 0.09 2.51
C GLY A 60 4.31 1.57 2.79
N PHE A 61 5.17 2.07 3.67
CA PHE A 61 5.13 3.44 4.14
C PHE A 61 6.32 4.25 3.64
N TYR A 62 6.06 5.47 3.18
CA TYR A 62 7.07 6.46 2.86
C TYR A 62 7.00 7.60 3.89
N ARG A 63 7.99 7.65 4.79
CA ARG A 63 8.03 8.56 5.94
C ARG A 63 8.56 9.93 5.54
N VAL A 64 7.91 10.99 6.04
CA VAL A 64 8.44 12.35 5.97
C VAL A 64 9.64 12.44 6.92
N THR A 65 10.85 12.66 6.38
CA THR A 65 12.09 12.69 7.17
C THR A 65 12.85 14.01 7.09
N ALA A 66 12.44 14.89 6.19
CA ALA A 66 12.82 16.31 6.14
C ALA A 66 11.73 17.07 5.36
N PRO A 67 11.66 18.41 5.44
CA PRO A 67 10.72 19.20 4.63
C PRO A 67 10.86 18.88 3.14
N GLY A 68 9.78 18.42 2.51
CA GLY A 68 9.77 18.05 1.09
C GLY A 68 10.43 16.70 0.75
N LEU A 69 10.75 15.85 1.74
CA LEU A 69 11.50 14.60 1.52
C LEU A 69 10.86 13.39 2.21
N LEU A 70 10.44 12.41 1.40
CA LEU A 70 10.06 11.07 1.84
C LEU A 70 11.28 10.12 1.80
N LYS A 71 11.31 9.17 2.73
CA LYS A 71 12.19 7.99 2.70
C LYS A 71 11.40 6.74 3.03
N ILE A 72 11.82 5.60 2.48
CA ILE A 72 11.17 4.32 2.72
C ILE A 72 11.17 3.96 4.23
N GLY A 73 10.02 3.50 4.72
CA GLY A 73 9.80 2.94 6.05
C GLY A 73 9.64 1.42 5.98
N PRO A 74 8.80 0.81 6.84
CA PRO A 74 8.38 -0.58 6.69
C PRO A 74 7.56 -0.80 5.41
N TYR A 75 7.75 -1.95 4.76
CA TYR A 75 7.03 -2.39 3.57
C TYR A 75 7.03 -3.92 3.43
N GLN A 76 6.18 -4.42 2.55
CA GLN A 76 6.13 -5.78 2.02
C GLN A 76 6.22 -5.74 0.48
N GLY A 77 6.61 -6.86 -0.14
CA GLY A 77 6.82 -6.96 -1.58
C GLY A 77 8.26 -6.66 -2.03
N GLY A 78 8.41 -6.19 -3.27
CA GLY A 78 9.71 -5.88 -3.90
C GLY A 78 10.49 -4.70 -3.28
N HIS A 79 11.71 -4.47 -3.74
CA HIS A 79 12.53 -3.33 -3.27
C HIS A 79 11.97 -1.98 -3.76
N GLY A 80 11.28 -1.25 -2.88
CA GLY A 80 10.82 0.12 -3.14
C GLY A 80 11.97 1.14 -3.24
N CYS A 81 11.65 2.33 -3.73
CA CYS A 81 12.60 3.43 -3.85
C CYS A 81 13.08 3.92 -2.46
N LEU A 82 14.39 4.08 -2.23
CA LEU A 82 14.87 4.50 -0.90
C LEU A 82 14.49 5.95 -0.51
N VAL A 83 14.30 6.84 -1.48
CA VAL A 83 14.09 8.28 -1.30
C VAL A 83 13.16 8.83 -2.39
N ILE A 84 12.10 9.54 -2.00
CA ILE A 84 11.18 10.23 -2.92
C ILE A 84 11.09 11.72 -2.54
N PRO A 85 11.52 12.67 -3.40
CA PRO A 85 11.24 14.09 -3.20
C PRO A 85 9.74 14.36 -3.39
N PHE A 86 9.13 15.19 -2.53
CA PHE A 86 7.71 15.57 -2.65
C PHE A 86 7.35 16.09 -4.05
N SER A 87 8.28 16.69 -4.78
CA SER A 87 8.06 17.24 -6.12
C SER A 87 7.84 16.22 -7.25
N ARG A 88 7.89 14.90 -7.00
CA ARG A 88 7.79 13.85 -8.04
C ARG A 88 7.02 12.61 -7.55
N GLY A 89 6.52 11.81 -8.49
CA GLY A 89 5.75 10.59 -8.20
C GLY A 89 4.36 10.86 -7.59
N VAL A 90 3.56 9.80 -7.50
CA VAL A 90 2.22 9.83 -6.87
C VAL A 90 2.38 9.87 -5.35
N CYS A 91 3.26 9.04 -4.78
CA CYS A 91 3.78 9.16 -3.41
C CYS A 91 4.08 10.62 -2.99
N GLY A 92 4.85 11.35 -3.81
CA GLY A 92 5.14 12.77 -3.57
C GLY A 92 3.94 13.68 -3.81
N ALA A 93 3.01 13.34 -4.71
CA ALA A 93 1.78 14.10 -4.92
C ALA A 93 0.88 14.06 -3.69
N CYS A 94 0.64 12.89 -3.10
CA CYS A 94 -0.08 12.74 -1.86
C CYS A 94 0.55 13.57 -0.73
N ALA A 95 1.87 13.49 -0.57
CA ALA A 95 2.58 14.27 0.44
C ALA A 95 2.58 15.80 0.19
N ARG A 96 2.39 16.26 -1.06
CA ARG A 96 2.19 17.69 -1.41
C ARG A 96 0.77 18.19 -1.14
N SER A 97 -0.23 17.37 -1.40
CA SER A 97 -1.65 17.75 -1.32
C SER A 97 -2.24 17.53 0.08
N GLY A 98 -1.85 16.44 0.74
CA GLY A 98 -2.58 15.86 1.86
C GLY A 98 -3.83 15.10 1.45
N GLU A 99 -3.99 14.82 0.16
CA GLU A 99 -5.16 14.15 -0.44
C GLU A 99 -4.77 12.78 -0.99
N THR A 100 -5.68 11.83 -0.88
CA THR A 100 -5.60 10.52 -1.54
C THR A 100 -5.22 10.65 -3.01
N GLN A 101 -4.38 9.76 -3.51
CA GLN A 101 -4.09 9.63 -4.93
C GLN A 101 -4.49 8.21 -5.37
N LEU A 102 -5.58 8.12 -6.12
CA LEU A 102 -6.10 6.88 -6.70
C LEU A 102 -5.72 6.87 -8.19
N VAL A 103 -4.74 6.06 -8.59
CA VAL A 103 -4.13 6.11 -9.94
C VAL A 103 -4.38 4.80 -10.69
N PRO A 104 -5.35 4.75 -11.62
CA PRO A 104 -5.74 3.51 -12.31
C PRO A 104 -4.78 3.08 -13.43
N ASP A 105 -3.93 3.99 -13.93
CA ASP A 105 -2.82 3.69 -14.83
C ASP A 105 -1.62 4.59 -14.51
N VAL A 106 -0.55 4.01 -13.93
CA VAL A 106 0.66 4.76 -13.54
C VAL A 106 1.48 5.24 -14.73
N GLU A 107 1.33 4.63 -15.92
CA GLU A 107 1.98 5.11 -17.14
C GLU A 107 1.38 6.43 -17.65
N ALA A 108 0.11 6.70 -17.32
CA ALA A 108 -0.57 7.95 -17.64
C ALA A 108 -0.25 9.09 -16.64
N PHE A 109 0.32 8.80 -15.46
CA PHE A 109 0.51 9.80 -14.40
C PHE A 109 1.72 10.73 -14.68
N PRO A 110 1.54 12.06 -14.80
CA PRO A 110 2.63 12.97 -15.15
C PRO A 110 3.74 13.03 -14.09
N GLY A 111 4.92 12.53 -14.44
CA GLY A 111 6.08 12.52 -13.54
C GLY A 111 6.07 11.40 -12.48
N HIS A 112 5.37 10.30 -12.77
CA HIS A 112 5.48 9.02 -12.07
C HIS A 112 6.96 8.58 -11.92
N ILE A 113 7.27 7.92 -10.79
CA ILE A 113 8.55 7.25 -10.55
C ILE A 113 8.25 5.77 -10.34
N ALA A 114 8.36 4.98 -11.41
CA ALA A 114 8.26 3.52 -11.31
C ALA A 114 9.39 2.98 -10.41
N CYS A 115 9.04 2.46 -9.23
CA CYS A 115 9.98 1.74 -8.37
C CYS A 115 10.09 0.25 -8.80
N ALA A 116 8.97 -0.36 -9.17
CA ALA A 116 8.91 -1.61 -9.94
C ALA A 116 8.48 -1.34 -11.39
N SER A 117 8.84 -2.23 -12.32
CA SER A 117 8.44 -2.13 -13.74
C SER A 117 7.19 -2.93 -14.10
N SER A 118 6.52 -3.49 -13.10
CA SER A 118 5.34 -4.33 -13.24
C SER A 118 4.06 -3.61 -12.79
N THR A 119 4.17 -2.71 -11.80
CA THR A 119 3.13 -1.78 -11.35
C THR A 119 2.33 -1.20 -12.51
N ARG A 120 1.01 -1.36 -12.43
CA ARG A 120 0.03 -0.81 -13.38
C ARG A 120 -0.91 0.20 -12.73
N SER A 121 -1.29 0.02 -11.47
CA SER A 121 -2.05 1.00 -10.68
C SER A 121 -1.42 1.20 -9.30
N GLU A 122 -1.63 2.38 -8.70
CA GLU A 122 -1.03 2.83 -7.43
C GLU A 122 -2.12 3.52 -6.57
N LEU A 123 -2.21 3.18 -5.29
CA LEU A 123 -3.07 3.84 -4.31
C LEU A 123 -2.21 4.41 -3.17
N VAL A 124 -2.18 5.74 -3.06
CA VAL A 124 -1.43 6.45 -2.03
C VAL A 124 -2.35 7.22 -1.09
N LEU A 125 -2.17 7.03 0.22
CA LEU A 125 -3.00 7.58 1.29
C LEU A 125 -2.16 8.37 2.31
N PRO A 126 -2.60 9.57 2.73
CA PRO A 126 -1.87 10.41 3.69
C PRO A 126 -1.93 9.84 5.12
N VAL A 127 -0.78 9.63 5.76
CA VAL A 127 -0.71 9.22 7.17
C VAL A 127 -0.55 10.46 8.05
N ARG A 128 -1.57 10.74 8.86
CA ARG A 128 -1.64 11.93 9.72
C ARG A 128 -1.43 11.58 11.18
N ASP A 129 -0.69 12.41 11.92
CA ASP A 129 -0.61 12.33 13.37
C ASP A 129 -1.78 13.05 14.08
N ARG A 130 -1.83 12.98 15.42
CA ARG A 130 -2.77 13.73 16.29
C ARG A 130 -2.89 15.23 16.00
N SER A 131 -1.88 15.85 15.39
CA SER A 131 -1.90 17.28 15.04
C SER A 131 -2.45 17.55 13.63
N GLY A 132 -2.79 16.50 12.88
CA GLY A 132 -3.18 16.54 11.48
C GLY A 132 -1.99 16.61 10.51
N ALA A 133 -0.75 16.60 11.03
CA ALA A 133 0.46 16.71 10.22
C ALA A 133 0.76 15.40 9.50
N ILE A 134 1.18 15.48 8.24
CA ILE A 134 1.54 14.32 7.43
C ILE A 134 2.92 13.81 7.89
N ILE A 135 2.94 12.64 8.51
CA ILE A 135 4.16 11.98 9.00
C ILE A 135 4.68 10.92 8.03
N ALA A 136 3.81 10.37 7.19
CA ALA A 136 4.13 9.45 6.11
C ALA A 136 3.03 9.47 5.04
N VAL A 137 3.22 8.72 3.97
CA VAL A 137 2.14 8.19 3.15
C VAL A 137 2.17 6.66 3.23
N LEU A 138 1.00 6.01 3.22
CA LEU A 138 0.84 4.61 2.85
C LEU A 138 0.77 4.56 1.33
N ASP A 139 1.39 3.55 0.75
CA ASP A 139 1.56 3.38 -0.69
C ASP A 139 1.38 1.89 -1.03
N ILE A 140 0.60 1.60 -2.06
CA ILE A 140 0.19 0.25 -2.47
C ILE A 140 0.21 0.17 -4.00
N ASP A 141 1.08 -0.68 -4.53
CA ASP A 141 1.14 -1.00 -5.97
C ASP A 141 0.26 -2.22 -6.28
N SER A 142 -0.24 -2.28 -7.51
CA SER A 142 -0.75 -3.51 -8.13
C SER A 142 -0.18 -3.70 -9.54
N ASP A 143 0.19 -4.93 -9.89
CA ASP A 143 0.50 -5.36 -11.26
C ASP A 143 -0.77 -5.40 -12.15
N LEU A 144 -1.96 -5.16 -11.59
CA LEU A 144 -3.22 -5.02 -12.31
C LEU A 144 -3.55 -3.54 -12.59
N PRO A 145 -4.05 -3.19 -13.79
CA PRO A 145 -4.58 -1.84 -14.06
C PRO A 145 -5.94 -1.66 -13.36
N ASP A 146 -6.26 -0.43 -12.97
CA ASP A 146 -7.54 -0.06 -12.32
C ASP A 146 -7.90 -0.96 -11.11
N ALA A 147 -6.88 -1.38 -10.33
CA ALA A 147 -7.05 -2.40 -9.29
C ALA A 147 -7.76 -1.89 -8.03
N PHE A 148 -7.70 -0.58 -7.78
CA PHE A 148 -8.14 0.06 -6.54
C PHE A 148 -9.41 0.89 -6.76
N THR A 149 -10.23 1.02 -5.71
CA THR A 149 -11.49 1.78 -5.74
C THR A 149 -11.54 2.85 -4.65
N GLU A 150 -12.48 3.79 -4.78
CA GLU A 150 -12.81 4.75 -3.71
C GLU A 150 -13.22 4.06 -2.39
N ALA A 151 -13.76 2.83 -2.45
CA ALA A 151 -14.10 2.05 -1.26
C ALA A 151 -12.85 1.48 -0.58
N ASP A 152 -11.86 1.01 -1.36
CA ASP A 152 -10.55 0.61 -0.86
C ASP A 152 -9.85 1.80 -0.17
N ALA A 153 -9.81 2.94 -0.87
CA ALA A 153 -9.20 4.17 -0.37
C ALA A 153 -9.85 4.69 0.93
N THR A 154 -11.19 4.73 0.98
CA THR A 154 -11.92 5.19 2.17
C THR A 154 -11.64 4.29 3.38
N ALA A 155 -11.79 2.97 3.20
CA ALA A 155 -11.65 2.03 4.31
C ALA A 155 -10.20 1.92 4.83
N LEU A 156 -9.20 2.08 3.96
CA LEU A 156 -7.80 2.15 4.38
C LEU A 156 -7.48 3.47 5.09
N GLN A 157 -8.04 4.61 4.65
CA GLN A 157 -7.86 5.88 5.36
C GLN A 157 -8.49 5.85 6.77
N ASP A 158 -9.68 5.28 6.93
CA ASP A 158 -10.32 5.09 8.25
C ASP A 158 -9.41 4.29 9.21
N ILE A 159 -8.73 3.25 8.69
CA ILE A 159 -7.77 2.43 9.47
C ILE A 159 -6.50 3.23 9.82
N LEU A 160 -5.98 4.04 8.91
CA LEU A 160 -4.82 4.91 9.16
C LEU A 160 -5.13 5.96 10.22
N ASP A 161 -6.25 6.68 10.08
CA ASP A 161 -6.64 7.75 11.00
C ASP A 161 -6.93 7.19 12.40
N ALA A 162 -7.63 6.05 12.51
CA ALA A 162 -7.85 5.35 13.78
C ALA A 162 -6.55 4.85 14.44
N THR A 163 -5.48 4.63 13.67
CA THR A 163 -4.18 4.16 14.16
C THR A 163 -3.25 5.30 14.58
N PHE A 164 -3.16 6.37 13.78
CA PHE A 164 -2.13 7.41 13.91
C PHE A 164 -2.63 8.77 14.42
N ALA A 165 -3.94 9.08 14.29
CA ALA A 165 -4.52 10.34 14.79
C ALA A 165 -5.05 10.26 16.23
N ARG A 166 -4.85 9.12 16.91
CA ARG A 166 -5.26 8.82 18.30
C ARG A 166 -4.38 9.50 19.35
#